data_AF-A0A382NPA0-F1
#
_entry.id   AF-A0A382NPA0-F1
#
_cell.length_a   1.000
_cell.length_b   1.000
_cell.length_c   1.000
_cell.angle_alpha   90.00
_cell.angle_beta   90.00
_cell.angle_gamma   90.00
#
_symmetry.space_group_name_H-M   'P 1'
#
loop_
_entity.id
_entity.type
_entity.pdbx_description
1 polymer ?
#
loop_
_entity_poly.entity_id
_entity_poly.type
_entity_poly.pdbx_seq_one_letter_code
_entity_poly.pdbx_strand_id
1 'polypeptide(L)'
;MKLGIHIPQIGRKAGPEAVRRGARQAEDLGYDNIWVNDHLAIPHDAPYPPSKSFYEPLITLTWAAAATSRVELGTSVLVLPLRIPAHLAKELATLDLLSDGRLILGTGVGWMEAEFDAMG
;
A
#
# COMPACT_ATOMS: atom_id res chain seq x y z
N MET A 1 4.97 -11.42 19.74
CA MET A 1 5.40 -11.33 18.32
C MET A 1 4.18 -10.92 17.53
N LYS A 2 4.27 -9.88 16.68
CA LYS A 2 3.16 -9.46 15.80
C LYS A 2 3.25 -10.18 14.44
N LEU A 3 2.12 -10.49 13.82
CA LEU A 3 2.02 -11.13 12.51
C LEU A 3 1.30 -10.22 11.49
N GLY A 4 1.87 -10.17 10.28
CA GLY A 4 1.38 -9.35 9.18
C GLY A 4 1.12 -10.12 7.90
N ILE A 5 0.28 -9.56 7.03
CA ILE A 5 -0.04 -10.16 5.73
C ILE A 5 -0.20 -9.12 4.61
N HIS A 6 0.30 -9.43 3.42
CA HIS A 6 0.04 -8.63 2.23
C HIS A 6 -1.37 -8.90 1.69
N ILE A 7 -2.13 -7.84 1.43
CA ILE A 7 -3.47 -7.95 0.85
C ILE A 7 -3.42 -7.91 -0.69
N PRO A 8 -4.49 -8.37 -1.40
CA PRO A 8 -4.52 -8.40 -2.86
C PRO A 8 -4.54 -7.01 -3.53
N GLN A 9 -3.38 -6.36 -3.62
CA GLN A 9 -3.15 -5.04 -4.23
C GLN A 9 -2.46 -5.14 -5.61
N ILE A 10 -1.96 -6.33 -5.97
CA ILE A 10 -1.07 -6.55 -7.12
C ILE A 10 -1.70 -7.49 -8.16
N GLY A 11 -1.66 -7.06 -9.43
CA GLY A 11 -1.93 -7.91 -10.59
C GLY A 11 -3.39 -8.35 -10.74
N ARG A 12 -3.61 -9.42 -11.50
CA ARG A 12 -4.95 -9.92 -11.87
C ARG A 12 -5.80 -10.39 -10.68
N LYS A 13 -5.19 -10.59 -9.51
CA LYS A 13 -5.88 -10.97 -8.27
C LYS A 13 -6.34 -9.75 -7.47
N ALA A 14 -5.88 -8.54 -7.82
CA ALA A 14 -6.34 -7.30 -7.22
C ALA A 14 -7.74 -6.94 -7.74
N GLY A 15 -8.46 -6.17 -6.93
CA GLY A 15 -9.82 -5.71 -7.23
C GLY A 15 -10.47 -5.12 -5.99
N PRO A 16 -11.50 -4.28 -6.13
CA PRO A 16 -12.16 -3.65 -4.98
C PRO A 16 -12.66 -4.68 -3.96
N GLU A 17 -13.29 -5.76 -4.43
CA GLU A 17 -13.75 -6.85 -3.57
C GLU A 17 -12.61 -7.72 -3.03
N ALA A 18 -11.52 -7.87 -3.77
CA ALA A 18 -10.36 -8.64 -3.32
C ALA A 18 -9.63 -7.92 -2.17
N VAL A 19 -9.43 -6.61 -2.29
CA VAL A 19 -8.86 -5.76 -1.23
C VAL A 19 -9.78 -5.77 -0.01
N ARG A 20 -11.07 -5.48 -0.18
CA ARG A 20 -12.05 -5.43 0.92
C ARG A 20 -12.12 -6.75 1.68
N ARG A 21 -12.27 -7.86 0.97
CA ARG A 21 -12.33 -9.20 1.58
C ARG A 21 -11.02 -9.59 2.22
N GLY A 22 -9.88 -9.33 1.57
CA GLY A 22 -8.56 -9.63 2.12
C GLY A 22 -8.30 -8.90 3.43
N ALA A 23 -8.66 -7.62 3.50
CA ALA A 23 -8.52 -6.81 4.71
C ALA A 23 -9.41 -7.33 5.86
N ARG A 24 -10.70 -7.57 5.59
CA ARG A 24 -11.64 -8.13 6.59
C ARG A 24 -11.18 -9.50 7.09
N GLN A 25 -10.83 -10.38 6.18
CA GLN A 25 -10.39 -11.72 6.54
C GLN A 25 -9.09 -11.69 7.37
N ALA A 26 -8.15 -10.80 7.06
CA ALA A 26 -6.96 -10.62 7.89
C ALA A 26 -7.32 -10.15 9.31
N GLU A 27 -8.25 -9.19 9.42
CA GLU A 27 -8.73 -8.70 10.72
C GLU A 27 -9.45 -9.78 11.54
N ASP A 28 -10.37 -10.52 10.91
CA ASP A 28 -11.16 -11.61 11.51
C ASP A 28 -10.27 -12.76 11.99
N LEU A 29 -9.19 -13.04 11.26
CA LEU A 29 -8.19 -14.06 11.62
C LEU A 29 -7.20 -13.59 12.70
N GLY A 30 -7.29 -12.34 13.14
CA GLY A 30 -6.48 -11.82 14.23
C GLY A 30 -5.08 -11.35 13.82
N TYR A 31 -4.82 -11.08 12.53
CA TYR A 31 -3.57 -10.43 12.13
C TYR A 31 -3.44 -9.05 12.79
N ASP A 32 -2.20 -8.63 13.06
CA ASP A 32 -1.90 -7.33 13.65
C ASP A 32 -1.90 -6.23 12.57
N ASN A 33 -1.38 -6.53 11.38
CA ASN A 33 -1.24 -5.57 10.29
C ASN A 33 -1.48 -6.17 8.90
N ILE A 34 -1.95 -5.32 7.99
CA ILE A 34 -2.03 -5.58 6.56
C ILE A 34 -1.06 -4.69 5.78
N TRP A 35 -0.50 -5.20 4.69
CA TRP A 35 0.55 -4.51 3.94
C TRP A 35 0.25 -4.38 2.45
N VAL A 36 0.68 -3.26 1.88
CA VAL A 36 0.70 -2.97 0.43
C VAL A 36 2.09 -2.47 0.00
N ASN A 37 2.41 -2.59 -1.28
CA ASN A 37 3.67 -2.16 -1.87
C ASN A 37 3.48 -0.87 -2.69
N ASP A 38 4.55 -0.11 -2.90
CA ASP A 38 4.52 1.10 -3.72
C ASP A 38 5.24 0.89 -5.04
N HIS A 39 4.53 1.17 -6.13
CA HIS A 39 5.04 1.34 -7.49
C HIS A 39 4.03 2.21 -8.26
N LEU A 40 4.50 3.32 -8.82
CA LEU A 40 3.71 4.26 -9.61
C LEU A 40 3.83 3.99 -11.11
N ALA A 41 5.02 3.61 -11.58
CA ALA A 41 5.31 3.41 -12.98
C ALA A 41 6.33 2.29 -13.15
N ILE A 42 5.88 1.11 -13.58
CA ILE A 42 6.76 -0.05 -13.78
C ILE A 42 6.98 -0.26 -15.28
N PRO A 43 8.23 -0.29 -15.77
CA PRO A 43 8.53 -0.63 -17.15
C PRO A 43 7.95 -2.00 -17.52
N HIS A 44 7.41 -2.09 -18.74
CA HIS A 44 6.75 -3.30 -19.24
C HIS A 44 7.70 -4.51 -19.25
N ASP A 45 8.97 -4.30 -19.58
CA ASP A 45 10.04 -5.29 -19.71
C ASP A 45 10.84 -5.54 -18.42
N ALA A 46 10.55 -4.83 -17.33
CA ALA A 46 11.26 -5.03 -16.08
C ALA A 46 11.11 -6.49 -15.59
N PRO A 47 12.18 -7.16 -15.13
CA PRO A 47 12.12 -8.56 -14.70
C PRO A 47 11.37 -8.75 -13.36
N TYR A 48 11.26 -7.69 -12.57
CA TYR A 48 10.57 -7.65 -11.28
C TYR A 48 9.96 -6.26 -11.06
N PRO A 49 8.81 -6.11 -10.36
CA PRO A 49 7.94 -7.19 -9.88
C PRO A 49 7.24 -7.95 -11.02
N PRO A 50 6.79 -9.20 -10.79
CA PRO A 50 6.23 -10.06 -11.84
C PRO A 50 4.90 -9.55 -12.40
N SER A 51 4.15 -8.76 -11.62
CA SER A 51 3.02 -7.98 -12.11
C SER A 51 3.47 -6.55 -12.40
N LYS A 52 2.89 -5.92 -13.42
CA LYS A 52 3.07 -4.49 -13.71
C LYS A 52 1.89 -3.63 -13.29
N SER A 53 0.84 -4.27 -12.78
CA SER A 53 -0.37 -3.61 -12.31
C SER A 53 -0.35 -3.58 -10.79
N PHE A 54 -0.31 -2.38 -10.23
CA PHE A 54 -0.41 -2.07 -8.81
C PHE A 54 -1.54 -1.06 -8.63
N TYR A 55 -2.38 -1.26 -7.63
CA TYR A 55 -3.20 -0.14 -7.16
C TYR A 55 -2.35 0.80 -6.33
N GLU A 56 -2.65 2.10 -6.39
CA GLU A 56 -1.95 3.09 -5.58
C GLU A 56 -2.05 2.71 -4.08
N PRO A 57 -0.93 2.64 -3.33
CA PRO A 57 -0.91 2.08 -1.98
C PRO A 57 -1.79 2.83 -0.97
N LEU A 58 -1.76 4.17 -0.94
CA LEU A 58 -2.51 4.95 0.05
C LEU A 58 -4.01 4.90 -0.23
N ILE A 59 -4.43 4.92 -1.50
CA ILE A 59 -5.83 4.70 -1.90
C ILE A 59 -6.27 3.29 -1.52
N THR A 60 -5.41 2.28 -1.74
CA THR A 60 -5.73 0.89 -1.38
C THR A 60 -5.90 0.73 0.13
N LEU A 61 -5.00 1.33 0.93
CA LEU A 61 -5.12 1.31 2.39
C LEU A 61 -6.34 2.10 2.87
N THR A 62 -6.71 3.21 2.22
CA THR A 62 -7.94 3.95 2.52
C THR A 62 -9.18 3.08 2.29
N TRP A 63 -9.20 2.32 1.19
CA TRP A 63 -10.28 1.37 0.89
C TRP A 63 -10.36 0.22 1.90
N ALA A 64 -9.21 -0.30 2.32
CA ALA A 64 -9.13 -1.33 3.37
C ALA A 64 -9.52 -0.79 4.75
N ALA A 65 -9.12 0.44 5.08
CA ALA A 65 -9.47 1.14 6.32
C ALA A 65 -10.98 1.25 6.47
N ALA A 66 -11.69 1.63 5.42
CA ALA A 66 -13.15 1.73 5.41
C ALA A 66 -13.87 0.38 5.58
N ALA A 67 -13.17 -0.75 5.47
CA ALA A 67 -13.74 -2.08 5.60
C ALA A 67 -13.39 -2.78 6.93
N THR A 68 -12.55 -2.16 7.76
CA THR A 68 -11.93 -2.73 8.97
C THR A 68 -11.92 -1.73 10.11
N SER A 69 -11.73 -2.17 11.36
CA SER A 69 -11.78 -1.27 12.53
C SER A 69 -10.61 -1.38 13.51
N ARG A 70 -9.73 -2.37 13.36
CA ARG A 70 -8.67 -2.71 14.33
C ARG A 70 -7.31 -2.92 13.66
N VAL A 71 -7.26 -3.64 12.55
CA VAL A 71 -5.99 -4.04 11.91
C VAL A 71 -5.19 -2.83 11.48
N GLU A 72 -3.89 -2.80 11.79
CA GLU A 72 -3.00 -1.72 11.41
C GLU A 72 -2.72 -1.75 9.88
N LEU A 73 -2.51 -0.59 9.27
CA LEU A 73 -2.47 -0.38 7.82
C LEU A 73 -1.06 0.03 7.38
N GLY A 74 -0.33 -0.86 6.71
CA GLY A 74 1.10 -0.70 6.46
C GLY A 74 1.52 -0.53 5.00
N THR A 75 2.53 0.30 4.76
CA THR A 75 3.27 0.36 3.49
C THR A 75 4.60 -0.39 3.59
N SER A 76 4.93 -1.24 2.60
CA SER A 76 6.17 -2.02 2.54
C SER A 76 6.80 -1.97 1.14
N VAL A 77 7.55 -0.92 0.81
CA VAL A 77 7.65 0.38 1.50
C VAL A 77 7.09 1.46 0.58
N LEU A 78 6.70 2.61 1.13
CA LEU A 78 6.37 3.80 0.35
C LEU A 78 7.67 4.47 -0.12
N VAL A 79 7.79 4.73 -1.42
CA VAL A 79 9.01 5.28 -2.02
C VAL A 79 8.94 6.80 -1.96
N LEU A 80 9.53 7.37 -0.91
CA LEU A 80 9.43 8.82 -0.63
C LEU A 80 9.90 9.72 -1.78
N PRO A 81 11.01 9.41 -2.48
CA PRO A 81 11.47 10.27 -3.57
C PRO A 81 10.50 10.42 -4.76
N LEU A 82 9.54 9.50 -4.93
CA LEU A 82 8.56 9.55 -6.02
C LEU A 82 7.32 10.40 -5.67
N ARG A 83 7.33 11.12 -4.54
CA ARG A 83 6.16 11.81 -3.99
C ARG A 83 6.49 13.28 -3.70
N ILE A 84 5.49 14.15 -3.86
CA ILE A 84 5.60 15.56 -3.46
C ILE A 84 5.44 15.64 -1.92
N PRO A 85 6.45 16.11 -1.15
CA PRO A 85 6.43 16.01 0.31
C PRO A 85 5.21 16.62 0.99
N ALA A 86 4.78 17.81 0.55
CA ALA A 86 3.63 18.49 1.14
C ALA A 86 2.31 17.78 0.87
N HIS A 87 2.14 17.20 -0.33
CA HIS A 87 0.95 16.42 -0.67
C HIS A 87 0.95 15.10 0.10
N LEU A 88 2.08 14.40 0.12
CA LEU A 88 2.21 13.14 0.82
C LEU A 88 1.92 13.30 2.32
N ALA A 89 2.45 14.35 2.96
CA ALA A 89 2.15 14.63 4.36
C ALA A 89 0.65 14.77 4.61
N LYS A 90 -0.09 15.40 3.68
CA LYS A 90 -1.54 15.55 3.79
C LYS A 90 -2.27 14.22 3.58
N GLU A 91 -1.87 13.42 2.58
CA GLU A 91 -2.43 12.09 2.32
C GLU A 91 -2.28 11.17 3.53
N LEU A 92 -1.07 11.11 4.11
CA LEU A 92 -0.77 10.29 5.28
C LEU A 92 -1.55 10.75 6.51
N ALA A 93 -1.57 12.05 6.80
CA ALA A 93 -2.33 12.59 7.93
C ALA A 93 -3.83 12.34 7.79
N THR A 94 -4.37 12.43 6.57
CA THR A 94 -5.78 12.13 6.30
C THR A 94 -6.08 10.65 6.48
N LEU A 95 -5.25 9.75 5.97
CA LEU A 95 -5.42 8.31 6.16
C LEU A 95 -5.32 7.93 7.64
N ASP A 96 -4.35 8.49 8.37
CA ASP A 96 -4.18 8.26 9.80
C ASP A 96 -5.44 8.63 10.59
N LEU A 97 -5.98 9.84 10.37
CA LEU A 97 -7.21 10.30 11.00
C LEU A 97 -8.44 9.47 10.60
N LEU A 98 -8.62 9.15 9.32
CA LEU A 98 -9.75 8.34 8.85
C LEU A 98 -9.70 6.89 9.34
N SER A 99 -8.51 6.40 9.68
CA SER A 99 -8.30 5.06 10.20
C SER A 99 -8.24 4.99 11.71
N ASP A 100 -8.43 6.11 12.44
CA ASP A 100 -8.30 6.19 13.90
C ASP A 100 -6.90 5.80 14.41
N GLY A 101 -5.86 6.32 13.75
CA GLY A 101 -4.46 6.15 14.18
C GLY A 101 -3.82 4.80 13.81
N ARG A 102 -4.40 4.08 12.83
CA ARG A 102 -3.95 2.72 12.46
C ARG A 102 -2.82 2.69 11.42
N LEU A 103 -2.34 3.82 10.94
CA LEU A 103 -1.34 3.87 9.87
C LEU A 103 0.07 3.49 10.37
N ILE A 104 0.70 2.51 9.71
CA ILE A 104 2.13 2.21 9.83
C ILE A 104 2.83 2.66 8.55
N LEU A 105 3.58 3.75 8.66
CA LEU A 105 4.35 4.28 7.52
C LEU A 105 5.71 3.60 7.41
N GLY A 106 5.80 2.54 6.61
CA GLY A 106 7.08 1.99 6.16
C GLY A 106 7.58 2.74 4.93
N THR A 107 8.79 3.29 4.99
CA THR A 107 9.36 4.14 3.94
C THR A 107 10.65 3.56 3.36
N GLY A 108 10.97 3.95 2.13
CA GLY A 108 12.24 3.64 1.50
C GLY A 108 12.64 4.66 0.45
N VAL A 109 13.88 4.53 -0.01
CA VAL A 109 14.48 5.40 -1.02
C VAL A 109 14.21 4.95 -2.45
N GLY A 110 13.59 3.77 -2.64
CA GLY A 110 13.37 3.18 -3.97
C GLY A 110 14.62 2.50 -4.53
N TRP A 111 14.44 1.69 -5.56
CA TRP A 111 15.53 0.92 -6.18
C TRP A 111 15.48 0.88 -7.71
N MET A 112 14.31 1.16 -8.31
CA MET A 112 14.09 0.98 -9.74
C MET A 112 14.38 2.29 -10.49
N GLU A 113 15.60 2.47 -10.98
CA GLU A 113 16.02 3.67 -11.73
C GLU A 113 15.03 4.06 -12.85
N ALA A 114 14.57 3.08 -13.64
CA ALA A 114 13.62 3.32 -14.72
C ALA A 114 12.24 3.84 -14.25
N GLU A 115 11.84 3.56 -13.00
CA GLU A 115 10.63 4.15 -12.42
C GLU A 115 10.85 5.62 -12.05
N PHE A 116 12.05 5.98 -11.59
CA PHE A 116 12.42 7.37 -11.34
C PHE A 116 12.47 8.15 -12.65
N ASP A 117 13.12 7.61 -13.69
CA ASP A 117 13.18 8.25 -15.01
C ASP A 117 11.77 8.53 -15.59
N ALA A 118 10.82 7.62 -15.33
CA ALA A 118 9.43 7.79 -15.77
C ALA A 118 8.66 8.87 -14.97
N MET A 119 9.08 9.16 -13.74
CA MET A 119 8.45 10.12 -12.84
C MET A 119 9.10 11.52 -12.87
N GLY A 120 10.29 11.65 -13.48
CA GLY A 120 11.04 12.90 -13.64
C GLY A 120 11.87 13.28 -12.42
#